data_AF-A0A7W6RWI4-F1
#
_entry.id   AF-A0A7W6RWI4-F1
#
_cell.length_a   1.000
_cell.length_b   1.000
_cell.length_c   1.000
_cell.angle_alpha   90.00
_cell.angle_beta   90.00
_cell.angle_gamma   90.00
#
_symmetry.space_group_name_H-M   'P 1'
#
loop_
_entity.id
_entity.type
_entity.pdbx_description
1 polymer ?
#
loop_
_entity_poly.entity_id
_entity_poly.type
_entity_poly.pdbx_seq_one_letter_code
_entity_poly.pdbx_strand_id
1 'polypeptide(L)'
;MPEPSLPGRSRARSRTQADTSKPDRRYLYRIGGRWYARIPVPSQLRKAFGSPVYQRALGTADLNEARKRRWDVLEEARAVFARHLQGQADSPPDASYEAWRAHLKRMGSVTPAPDGDDITPPDLQRIMDALTAEDADEDDPRVRAVRDHLQGLPVASEVLDDYLTHNPKRSATTETNYRASLRQWAQGNGDHPLTGVTRRQAVQWLDTVAQGKARDTVKRHVTVMSHLWDWAHRLEENPPSNPFRGLQQAAGKRGHAARGYEVFTGDELQRLFAALEADPALHAVALVSLYSGLRLNECLTAKRHTVGGVECFDLEGGKTVNARRIVPVHPRLADVTVPQDVNAKALSVRFSRLGKTLALPEGKTFHSLRKCFTTALERSGCPEDIAVRLLGHRPVSLSYRVYSAGHDAADLKRWVETVAFGV
;
A
#
# COMPACT_ATOMS: atom_id res chain seq x y z
N MET A 1 19.86 64.98 32.10
CA MET A 1 19.36 65.60 33.35
C MET A 1 18.10 66.39 33.00
N PRO A 2 16.97 66.24 33.70
CA PRO A 2 16.29 65.06 34.23
C PRO A 2 14.82 64.96 33.73
N GLU A 3 14.12 63.88 34.06
CA GLU A 3 12.65 63.79 34.00
C GLU A 3 11.96 64.86 34.90
N PRO A 4 10.62 65.02 34.80
CA PRO A 4 9.81 64.28 35.76
C PRO A 4 8.54 63.63 35.16
N SER A 5 8.42 62.35 35.46
CA SER A 5 7.18 61.58 35.59
C SER A 5 6.28 62.14 36.70
N LEU A 6 4.95 62.00 36.56
CA LEU A 6 3.94 61.64 37.60
C LEU A 6 2.49 61.65 37.01
N PRO A 7 1.49 61.02 37.65
CA PRO A 7 0.58 60.06 37.01
C PRO A 7 -0.90 60.48 37.04
N GLY A 8 -1.72 59.89 36.17
CA GLY A 8 -3.14 60.27 36.05
C GLY A 8 -4.08 59.19 35.54
N ARG A 9 -4.56 58.37 36.49
CA ARG A 9 -5.92 57.79 36.59
C ARG A 9 -6.51 57.03 35.39
N SER A 10 -6.55 55.71 35.59
CA SER A 10 -7.65 54.78 35.27
C SER A 10 -8.99 55.43 34.88
N ARG A 11 -9.40 55.17 33.63
CA ARG A 11 -10.81 55.00 33.26
C ARG A 11 -10.91 53.75 32.39
N ALA A 12 -11.28 52.64 33.02
CA ALA A 12 -11.79 51.47 32.34
C ALA A 12 -13.00 51.88 31.48
N ARG A 13 -12.83 51.89 30.16
CA ARG A 13 -13.96 51.85 29.23
C ARG A 13 -14.27 50.38 28.97
N SER A 14 -15.32 49.91 29.64
CA SER A 14 -16.02 48.67 29.35
C SER A 14 -16.48 48.68 27.89
N ARG A 15 -15.71 48.01 27.03
CA ARG A 15 -16.16 47.58 25.71
C ARG A 15 -16.97 46.31 25.94
N THR A 16 -18.30 46.44 25.99
CA THR A 16 -19.21 45.31 25.80
C THR A 16 -18.94 44.75 24.40
N GLN A 17 -18.17 43.66 24.34
CA GLN A 17 -18.06 42.83 23.15
C GLN A 17 -19.45 42.24 22.92
N ALA A 18 -20.17 42.76 21.94
CA ALA A 18 -21.37 42.11 21.44
C ALA A 18 -20.93 40.75 20.88
N ASP A 19 -21.40 39.69 21.52
CA ASP A 19 -21.30 38.32 21.05
C ASP A 19 -21.99 38.22 19.68
N THR A 20 -21.20 38.30 18.61
CA THR A 20 -21.66 38.00 17.25
C THR A 20 -21.47 36.51 16.99
N SER A 21 -22.09 35.66 17.81
CA SER A 21 -22.32 34.27 17.44
C SER A 21 -23.27 34.25 16.24
N LYS A 22 -22.87 33.57 15.15
CA LYS A 22 -23.77 33.37 14.00
C LYS A 22 -25.07 32.73 14.51
N PRO A 23 -26.24 33.17 14.03
CA PRO A 23 -27.50 32.60 14.49
C PRO A 23 -27.57 31.11 14.13
N ASP A 24 -27.81 30.25 15.13
CA ASP A 24 -27.95 28.80 14.98
C ASP A 24 -29.05 28.46 13.96
N ARG A 25 -28.62 27.91 12.81
CA ARG A 25 -29.48 27.56 11.68
C ARG A 25 -29.47 26.05 11.40
N ARG A 26 -29.02 25.24 12.36
CA ARG A 26 -29.08 23.77 12.24
C ARG A 26 -30.47 23.31 11.82
N TYR A 27 -30.50 22.43 10.82
CA TYR A 27 -31.71 21.90 10.18
C TYR A 27 -32.60 22.95 9.49
N LEU A 28 -32.27 24.24 9.47
CA LEU A 28 -33.10 25.28 8.86
C LEU A 28 -32.63 25.60 7.44
N TYR A 29 -33.59 25.69 6.53
CA TYR A 29 -33.34 26.05 5.14
C TYR A 29 -34.41 27.01 4.64
N ARG A 30 -34.03 28.03 3.86
CA ARG A 30 -34.97 29.07 3.41
C ARG A 30 -35.29 28.90 1.93
N ILE A 31 -36.58 28.80 1.59
CA ILE A 31 -37.09 28.74 0.22
C ILE A 31 -38.21 29.76 0.08
N GLY A 32 -38.12 30.67 -0.91
CA GLY A 32 -39.19 31.62 -1.23
C GLY A 32 -39.65 32.46 -0.03
N GLY A 33 -38.72 32.89 0.83
CA GLY A 33 -39.02 33.71 2.01
C GLY A 33 -39.48 32.96 3.25
N ARG A 34 -39.81 31.66 3.16
CA ARG A 34 -40.27 30.81 4.27
C ARG A 34 -39.18 29.83 4.72
N TRP A 35 -39.24 29.45 6.00
CA TRP A 35 -38.34 28.47 6.59
C TRP A 35 -38.88 27.04 6.48
N TYR A 36 -37.96 26.12 6.21
CA TYR A 36 -38.16 24.68 6.15
C TYR A 36 -37.18 24.02 7.11
N ALA A 37 -37.59 22.92 7.71
CA ALA A 37 -36.67 21.99 8.36
C ALA A 37 -36.19 20.96 7.33
N ARG A 38 -34.87 20.77 7.20
CA ARG A 38 -34.23 19.75 6.36
C ARG A 38 -33.40 18.83 7.26
N ILE A 39 -33.83 17.58 7.38
CA ILE A 39 -33.23 16.57 8.24
C ILE A 39 -32.71 15.44 7.35
N PRO A 40 -31.42 15.09 7.37
CA PRO A 40 -30.86 14.00 6.58
C PRO A 40 -31.57 12.69 6.89
N VAL A 41 -31.91 11.98 5.82
CA VAL A 41 -32.42 10.62 5.89
C VAL A 41 -31.21 9.68 6.04
N PRO A 42 -31.20 8.78 7.05
CA PRO A 42 -30.18 7.73 7.18
C PRO A 42 -29.99 6.96 5.87
N SER A 43 -28.76 6.58 5.53
CA SER A 43 -28.43 5.92 4.25
C SER A 43 -29.32 4.71 3.94
N GLN A 44 -29.61 3.90 4.96
CA GLN A 44 -30.46 2.71 4.92
C GLN A 44 -31.90 3.02 4.50
N LEU A 45 -32.38 4.22 4.81
CA LEU A 45 -33.74 4.67 4.53
C LEU A 45 -33.84 5.49 3.23
N ARG A 46 -32.72 5.92 2.62
CA ARG A 46 -32.76 6.79 1.42
C ARG A 46 -33.54 6.19 0.26
N LYS A 47 -33.46 4.86 0.05
CA LYS A 47 -34.24 4.16 -0.98
C LYS A 47 -35.75 4.17 -0.68
N ALA A 48 -36.13 4.04 0.59
CA ALA A 48 -37.52 4.05 1.01
C ALA A 48 -38.15 5.46 0.95
N PHE A 49 -37.37 6.50 1.27
CA PHE A 49 -37.84 7.89 1.30
C PHE A 49 -37.68 8.64 -0.03
N GLY A 50 -36.93 8.09 -0.99
CA GLY A 50 -36.72 8.67 -2.33
C GLY A 50 -35.89 9.97 -2.35
N SER A 51 -35.47 10.47 -1.19
CA SER A 51 -34.72 11.71 -1.02
C SER A 51 -33.66 11.56 0.09
N PRO A 52 -32.47 12.19 -0.05
CA PRO A 52 -31.46 12.21 1.01
C PRO A 52 -31.83 13.10 2.19
N VAL A 53 -32.88 13.91 2.06
CA VAL A 53 -33.36 14.82 3.11
C VAL A 53 -34.87 14.67 3.30
N TYR A 54 -35.29 14.56 4.56
CA TYR A 54 -36.65 14.73 5.01
C TYR A 54 -36.90 16.23 5.20
N GLN A 55 -37.75 16.80 4.36
CA GLN A 55 -38.00 18.24 4.31
C GLN A 55 -39.45 18.55 4.70
N ARG A 56 -39.65 19.46 5.65
CA ARG A 56 -40.97 19.94 6.08
C ARG A 56 -40.99 21.45 6.18
N ALA A 57 -42.08 22.08 5.75
CA ALA A 57 -42.27 23.53 5.91
C ALA A 57 -42.54 23.87 7.38
N LEU A 58 -41.88 24.91 7.92
CA LEU A 58 -42.11 25.40 9.30
C LEU A 58 -43.24 26.43 9.39
N GLY A 59 -43.76 26.87 8.24
CA GLY A 59 -44.92 27.76 8.17
C GLY A 59 -44.63 29.18 8.71
N THR A 60 -43.36 29.60 8.74
CA THR A 60 -42.96 30.93 9.22
C THR A 60 -41.86 31.52 8.35
N ALA A 61 -41.84 32.84 8.23
CA ALA A 61 -40.73 33.62 7.65
C ALA A 61 -39.77 34.15 8.73
N ASP A 62 -40.18 34.07 10.00
CA ASP A 62 -39.41 34.51 11.17
C ASP A 62 -38.40 33.43 11.58
N LEU A 63 -37.12 33.83 11.71
CA LEU A 63 -36.01 32.93 12.05
C LEU A 63 -36.11 32.41 13.50
N ASN A 64 -36.53 33.22 14.46
CA ASN A 64 -36.65 32.80 15.85
C ASN A 64 -37.78 31.80 16.04
N GLU A 65 -38.89 32.01 15.34
CA GLU A 65 -39.99 31.05 15.33
C GLU A 65 -39.59 29.75 14.62
N ALA A 66 -38.86 29.84 13.51
CA ALA A 66 -38.32 28.67 12.82
C ALA A 66 -37.38 27.86 13.73
N ARG A 67 -36.53 28.53 14.53
CA ARG A 67 -35.61 27.89 15.49
C ARG A 67 -36.32 27.10 16.58
N LYS A 68 -37.53 27.49 16.97
CA LYS A 68 -38.35 26.74 17.91
C LYS A 68 -38.98 25.53 17.22
N ARG A 69 -39.69 25.76 16.12
CA ARG A 69 -40.46 24.74 15.38
C ARG A 69 -39.62 23.63 14.75
N ARG A 70 -38.33 23.88 14.49
CA ARG A 70 -37.44 22.85 13.90
C ARG A 70 -37.32 21.62 14.78
N TRP A 71 -37.41 21.78 16.11
CA TRP A 71 -37.25 20.67 17.05
C TRP A 71 -38.44 19.72 16.97
N ASP A 72 -39.65 20.24 16.80
CA ASP A 72 -40.86 19.44 16.59
C ASP A 72 -40.75 18.60 15.30
N VAL A 73 -40.24 19.20 14.22
CA VAL A 73 -40.02 18.46 12.96
C VAL A 73 -38.88 17.45 13.09
N LEU A 74 -37.83 17.76 13.86
CA LEU A 74 -36.75 16.82 14.13
C LEU A 74 -37.25 15.61 14.92
N GLU A 75 -38.09 15.83 15.93
CA GLU A 75 -38.70 14.77 16.74
C GLU A 75 -39.65 13.90 15.91
N GLU A 76 -40.49 14.52 15.07
CA GLU A 76 -41.34 13.81 14.12
C GLU A 76 -40.52 12.97 13.13
N ALA A 77 -39.48 13.56 12.52
CA ALA A 77 -38.60 12.84 11.62
C ALA A 77 -37.90 11.68 12.33
N ARG A 78 -37.44 11.87 13.57
CA ARG A 78 -36.89 10.80 14.42
C ARG A 78 -37.89 9.68 14.63
N ALA A 79 -39.14 9.98 14.95
CA ALA A 79 -40.19 8.98 15.12
C ALA A 79 -40.55 8.26 13.82
N VAL A 80 -40.51 8.97 12.69
CA VAL A 80 -40.71 8.39 11.35
C VAL A 80 -39.57 7.45 10.97
N PHE A 81 -38.31 7.87 11.17
CA PHE A 81 -37.14 7.03 10.92
C PHE A 81 -37.09 5.83 11.87
N ALA A 82 -37.34 6.03 13.16
CA ALA A 82 -37.36 4.97 14.17
C ALA A 82 -38.41 3.89 13.87
N ARG A 83 -39.59 4.27 13.36
CA ARG A 83 -40.60 3.30 12.90
C ARG A 83 -40.14 2.50 11.68
N HIS A 84 -39.41 3.12 10.76
CA HIS A 84 -38.84 2.42 9.61
C HIS A 84 -37.60 1.58 9.98
N LEU A 85 -36.96 1.90 11.10
CA LEU A 85 -35.77 1.23 11.63
C LEU A 85 -36.11 0.26 12.78
N GLN A 86 -37.40 0.07 13.12
CA GLN A 86 -37.81 -0.83 14.21
C GLN A 86 -37.29 -2.24 13.91
N GLY A 87 -36.20 -2.60 14.61
CA GLY A 87 -35.42 -3.82 14.44
C GLY A 87 -33.89 -3.64 14.37
N GLN A 88 -33.32 -2.43 14.25
CA GLN A 88 -31.86 -2.26 14.03
C GLN A 88 -31.23 -1.00 14.63
N ALA A 89 -31.44 -0.73 15.92
CA ALA A 89 -30.61 0.22 16.68
C ALA A 89 -29.69 -0.53 17.65
N ASP A 90 -29.01 -1.56 17.14
CA ASP A 90 -28.01 -2.27 17.93
C ASP A 90 -26.68 -1.53 17.83
N SER A 91 -26.23 -0.96 18.95
CA SER A 91 -24.79 -0.80 19.19
C SER A 91 -24.11 -2.11 18.80
N PRO A 92 -22.97 -2.08 18.09
CA PRO A 92 -22.31 -3.32 17.70
C PRO A 92 -22.02 -4.16 18.96
N PRO A 93 -22.16 -5.49 18.89
CA PRO A 93 -21.99 -6.38 20.05
C PRO A 93 -20.55 -6.38 20.60
N ASP A 94 -19.60 -5.88 19.81
CA ASP A 94 -18.20 -5.71 20.18
C ASP A 94 -17.87 -4.21 20.28
N ALA A 95 -17.20 -3.84 21.38
CA ALA A 95 -16.73 -2.48 21.65
C ALA A 95 -15.44 -2.13 20.88
N SER A 96 -14.90 -3.04 20.06
CA SER A 96 -13.72 -2.79 19.24
C SER A 96 -13.92 -1.64 18.24
N TYR A 97 -12.82 -0.94 17.95
CA TYR A 97 -12.81 0.15 16.96
C TYR A 97 -13.32 -0.34 15.59
N GLU A 98 -12.91 -1.53 15.16
CA GLU A 98 -13.26 -2.12 13.87
C GLU A 98 -14.77 -2.38 13.75
N ALA A 99 -15.38 -2.97 14.78
CA ALA A 99 -16.81 -3.23 14.82
C ALA A 99 -17.62 -1.93 14.77
N TRP A 100 -17.18 -0.91 15.50
CA TRP A 100 -17.77 0.41 15.51
C TRP A 100 -17.64 1.13 14.16
N ARG A 101 -16.45 1.14 13.54
CA ARG A 101 -16.27 1.72 12.20
C ARG A 101 -17.14 1.05 11.15
N ALA A 102 -17.25 -0.28 11.16
CA ALA A 102 -18.11 -1.02 10.24
C ALA A 102 -19.60 -0.69 10.47
N HIS A 103 -20.01 -0.52 11.73
CA HIS A 103 -21.36 -0.09 12.08
C HIS A 103 -21.66 1.35 11.60
N LEU A 104 -20.78 2.31 11.91
CA LEU A 104 -20.89 3.71 11.52
C LEU A 104 -20.94 3.90 9.99
N LYS A 105 -20.10 3.17 9.25
CA LYS A 105 -20.09 3.22 7.78
C LYS A 105 -21.45 2.83 7.17
N ARG A 106 -22.17 1.88 7.78
CA ARG A 106 -23.52 1.49 7.33
C ARG A 106 -24.58 2.56 7.58
N MET A 107 -24.42 3.38 8.62
CA MET A 107 -25.35 4.48 8.94
C MET A 107 -25.17 5.72 8.03
N GLY A 108 -24.02 5.83 7.36
CA GLY A 108 -23.71 6.93 6.44
C GLY A 108 -22.93 8.08 7.10
N SER A 109 -22.39 8.98 6.27
CA SER A 109 -21.58 10.12 6.71
C SER A 109 -22.43 11.34 7.07
N VAL A 110 -21.82 12.25 7.84
CA VAL A 110 -22.32 13.64 7.99
C VAL A 110 -22.44 14.26 6.61
N THR A 111 -23.56 14.90 6.33
CA THR A 111 -23.77 15.60 5.06
C THR A 111 -23.48 17.08 5.29
N PRO A 112 -22.54 17.70 4.56
CA PRO A 112 -22.28 19.13 4.70
C PRO A 112 -23.56 19.90 4.36
N ALA A 113 -24.04 20.74 5.28
CA ALA A 113 -25.14 21.64 4.97
C ALA A 113 -24.64 22.82 4.13
N PRO A 114 -25.44 23.35 3.19
CA PRO A 114 -25.08 24.52 2.38
C PRO A 114 -24.70 25.76 3.20
N ASP A 115 -25.20 25.87 4.44
CA ASP A 115 -25.12 27.08 5.26
C ASP A 115 -24.12 26.97 6.44
N GLY A 116 -23.29 25.92 6.47
CA GLY A 116 -22.16 25.79 7.41
C GLY A 116 -22.46 25.13 8.75
N ASP A 117 -23.67 24.61 8.95
CA ASP A 117 -24.04 23.82 10.14
C ASP A 117 -24.15 22.34 9.74
N ASP A 118 -23.12 21.55 10.05
CA ASP A 118 -23.08 20.12 9.73
C ASP A 118 -24.27 19.37 10.32
N ILE A 119 -24.96 18.58 9.49
CA ILE A 119 -26.14 17.85 9.94
C ILE A 119 -25.79 16.39 10.22
N THR A 120 -25.67 16.08 11.51
CA THR A 120 -25.45 14.72 12.02
C THR A 120 -26.73 13.88 11.90
N PRO A 121 -26.66 12.65 11.36
CA PRO A 121 -27.78 11.70 11.37
C PRO A 121 -28.32 11.48 12.80
N PRO A 122 -29.65 11.39 13.01
CA PRO A 122 -30.21 11.28 14.37
C PRO A 122 -29.74 10.06 15.17
N ASP A 123 -29.46 8.93 14.51
CA ASP A 123 -28.91 7.73 15.15
C ASP A 123 -27.47 7.95 15.63
N LEU A 124 -26.65 8.63 14.83
CA LEU A 124 -25.28 8.99 15.18
C LEU A 124 -25.25 9.98 16.35
N GLN A 125 -26.21 10.92 16.39
CA GLN A 125 -26.34 11.81 17.54
C GLN A 125 -26.69 11.04 18.83
N ARG A 126 -27.60 10.05 18.77
CA ARG A 126 -27.92 9.22 19.96
C ARG A 126 -26.70 8.47 20.48
N ILE A 127 -25.87 7.95 19.58
CA ILE A 127 -24.60 7.30 19.92
C ILE A 127 -23.66 8.26 20.63
N MET A 128 -23.50 9.48 20.10
CA MET A 128 -22.64 10.51 20.70
C MET A 128 -23.14 10.90 22.09
N ASP A 129 -24.45 11.10 22.25
CA ASP A 129 -25.08 11.45 23.53
C ASP A 129 -24.90 10.32 24.55
N ALA A 130 -25.03 9.05 24.13
CA ALA A 130 -24.82 7.89 24.99
C ALA A 130 -23.36 7.77 25.46
N LEU A 131 -22.39 7.89 24.56
CA LEU A 131 -20.97 7.86 24.92
C LEU A 131 -20.58 9.02 25.85
N THR A 132 -21.18 10.19 25.66
CA THR A 132 -20.99 11.35 26.54
C THR A 132 -21.58 11.10 27.92
N ALA A 133 -22.77 10.49 28.00
CA ALA A 133 -23.43 10.16 29.26
C ALA A 133 -22.72 9.03 30.03
N GLU A 134 -21.97 8.17 29.33
CA GLU A 134 -21.11 7.13 29.93
C GLU A 134 -19.79 7.68 30.48
N ASP A 135 -19.51 8.99 30.35
CA ASP A 135 -18.22 9.61 30.66
C ASP A 135 -17.04 8.85 30.01
N ALA A 136 -17.24 8.36 28.78
CA ALA A 136 -16.24 7.57 28.07
C ALA A 136 -14.98 8.39 27.76
N ASP A 137 -13.81 7.78 28.00
CA ASP A 137 -12.51 8.41 27.77
C ASP A 137 -12.30 8.78 26.28
N GLU A 138 -11.53 9.83 26.00
CA GLU A 138 -11.16 10.21 24.62
C GLU A 138 -10.39 9.09 23.89
N ASP A 139 -9.66 8.27 24.64
CA ASP A 139 -8.97 7.06 24.18
C ASP A 139 -9.86 5.80 24.20
N ASP A 140 -11.18 5.92 24.44
CA ASP A 140 -12.10 4.81 24.22
C ASP A 140 -12.17 4.47 22.71
N PRO A 141 -11.99 3.20 22.31
CA PRO A 141 -12.07 2.77 20.91
C PRO A 141 -13.36 3.21 20.19
N ARG A 142 -14.48 3.27 20.91
CA ARG A 142 -15.80 3.67 20.41
C ARG A 142 -15.82 5.16 20.11
N VAL A 143 -15.33 5.98 21.05
CA VAL A 143 -15.21 7.44 20.92
C VAL A 143 -14.31 7.79 19.74
N ARG A 144 -13.15 7.14 19.63
CA ARG A 144 -12.25 7.33 18.47
C ARG A 144 -12.92 6.95 17.15
N ALA A 145 -13.60 5.81 17.08
CA ALA A 145 -14.28 5.37 15.86
C ALA A 145 -15.34 6.36 15.39
N VAL A 146 -16.13 6.91 16.31
CA VAL A 146 -17.14 7.94 16.04
C VAL A 146 -16.47 9.22 15.54
N ARG A 147 -15.46 9.74 16.25
CA ARG A 147 -14.72 10.94 15.86
C ARG A 147 -14.13 10.82 14.46
N ASP A 148 -13.41 9.73 14.19
CA ASP A 148 -12.75 9.51 12.91
C ASP A 148 -13.78 9.35 11.77
N HIS A 149 -14.99 8.86 12.07
CA HIS A 149 -16.09 8.73 11.09
C HIS A 149 -16.72 10.08 10.78
N LEU A 150 -16.92 10.92 11.81
CA LEU A 150 -17.41 12.29 11.65
C LEU A 150 -16.45 13.13 10.80
N GLN A 151 -15.14 12.93 10.98
CA GLN A 151 -14.11 13.60 10.19
C GLN A 151 -13.93 12.99 8.77
N GLY A 152 -14.64 11.91 8.45
CA GLY A 152 -14.54 11.25 7.14
C GLY A 152 -13.16 10.63 6.87
N LEU A 153 -12.39 10.31 7.92
CA LEU A 153 -11.05 9.77 7.78
C LEU A 153 -11.10 8.30 7.36
N PRO A 154 -10.50 7.92 6.21
CA PRO A 154 -10.44 6.53 5.79
C PRO A 154 -9.48 5.73 6.66
N VAL A 155 -9.81 4.46 6.91
CA VAL A 155 -8.86 3.54 7.59
C VAL A 155 -7.72 3.16 6.65
N ALA A 156 -6.59 2.68 7.19
CA ALA A 156 -5.40 2.39 6.40
C ALA A 156 -5.62 1.34 5.28
N SER A 157 -6.52 0.37 5.48
CA SER A 157 -6.93 -0.57 4.42
C SER A 157 -7.68 0.09 3.26
N GLU A 158 -8.57 1.03 3.55
CA GLU A 158 -9.28 1.83 2.53
C GLU A 158 -8.30 2.74 1.78
N VAL A 159 -7.34 3.35 2.48
CA VAL A 159 -6.25 4.14 1.87
C VAL A 159 -5.43 3.27 0.91
N LEU A 160 -5.12 2.02 1.29
CA LEU A 160 -4.40 1.09 0.44
C LEU A 160 -5.21 0.70 -0.80
N ASP A 161 -6.50 0.38 -0.66
CA ASP A 161 -7.34 0.02 -1.79
C ASP A 161 -7.53 1.20 -2.77
N ASP A 162 -7.71 2.41 -2.25
CA ASP A 162 -7.75 3.64 -3.03
C ASP A 162 -6.40 3.88 -3.77
N TYR A 163 -5.27 3.71 -3.07
CA TYR A 163 -3.94 3.79 -3.66
C TYR A 163 -3.76 2.79 -4.81
N LEU A 164 -4.15 1.53 -4.62
CA LEU A 164 -4.01 0.49 -5.64
C LEU A 164 -4.92 0.75 -6.85
N THR A 165 -6.13 1.24 -6.62
CA THR A 165 -7.08 1.63 -7.67
C THR A 165 -6.50 2.73 -8.56
N HIS A 166 -5.84 3.73 -7.96
CA HIS A 166 -5.18 4.81 -8.69
C HIS A 166 -3.80 4.42 -9.26
N ASN A 167 -3.29 3.23 -8.94
CA ASN A 167 -2.01 2.71 -9.42
C ASN A 167 -2.16 1.33 -10.07
N PRO A 168 -3.00 1.17 -11.13
CA PRO A 168 -3.35 -0.13 -11.69
C PRO A 168 -2.19 -0.86 -12.38
N LYS A 169 -1.10 -0.14 -12.71
CA LYS A 169 0.10 -0.71 -13.34
C LYS A 169 0.99 -1.50 -12.35
N ARG A 170 0.64 -1.57 -11.06
CA ARG A 170 1.42 -2.31 -10.06
C ARG A 170 1.26 -3.81 -10.28
N SER A 171 2.37 -4.56 -10.22
CA SER A 171 2.32 -6.02 -10.34
C SER A 171 1.67 -6.69 -9.13
N ALA A 172 1.03 -7.85 -9.31
CA ALA A 172 0.40 -8.64 -8.25
C ALA A 172 1.33 -8.96 -7.05
N THR A 173 2.63 -9.15 -7.29
CA THR A 173 3.63 -9.31 -6.21
C THR A 173 3.78 -8.03 -5.39
N THR A 174 3.77 -6.86 -6.05
CA THR A 174 3.84 -5.57 -5.36
C THR A 174 2.59 -5.34 -4.54
N GLU A 175 1.41 -5.64 -5.07
CA GLU A 175 0.16 -5.56 -4.32
C GLU A 175 0.19 -6.47 -3.07
N THR A 176 0.55 -7.74 -3.25
CA THR A 176 0.73 -8.69 -2.13
C THR A 176 1.69 -8.13 -1.07
N ASN A 177 2.80 -7.50 -1.49
CA ASN A 177 3.76 -6.88 -0.59
C ASN A 177 3.18 -5.67 0.17
N TYR A 178 2.35 -4.86 -0.48
CA TYR A 178 1.68 -3.73 0.16
C TYR A 178 0.68 -4.22 1.20
N ARG A 179 -0.21 -5.14 0.82
CA ARG A 179 -1.19 -5.76 1.73
C ARG A 179 -0.49 -6.44 2.90
N ALA A 180 0.60 -7.18 2.67
CA ALA A 180 1.38 -7.80 3.74
C ALA A 180 2.03 -6.76 4.67
N SER A 181 2.50 -5.63 4.15
CA SER A 181 3.10 -4.58 4.98
C SER A 181 2.05 -3.87 5.84
N LEU A 182 0.89 -3.59 5.27
CA LEU A 182 -0.23 -3.03 6.03
C LEU A 182 -0.73 -4.00 7.11
N ARG A 183 -0.85 -5.31 6.81
CA ARG A 183 -1.20 -6.30 7.84
C ARG A 183 -0.18 -6.32 8.98
N GLN A 184 1.10 -6.17 8.68
CA GLN A 184 2.16 -6.10 9.69
C GLN A 184 2.09 -4.80 10.52
N TRP A 185 1.59 -3.71 9.95
CA TRP A 185 1.28 -2.50 10.70
C TRP A 185 0.09 -2.71 11.63
N ALA A 186 -1.01 -3.24 11.10
CA ALA A 186 -2.26 -3.44 11.82
C ALA A 186 -2.15 -4.42 12.99
N GLN A 187 -1.24 -5.41 12.94
CA GLN A 187 -1.00 -6.34 14.05
C GLN A 187 -0.62 -5.66 15.37
N GLY A 188 0.00 -4.47 15.33
CA GLY A 188 0.38 -3.73 16.53
C GLY A 188 -0.32 -2.38 16.71
N ASN A 189 -0.96 -1.85 15.66
CA ASN A 189 -1.54 -0.50 15.66
C ASN A 189 -3.01 -0.46 15.21
N GLY A 190 -3.64 -1.60 14.94
CA GLY A 190 -4.99 -1.67 14.38
C GLY A 190 -5.09 -1.16 12.93
N ASP A 191 -6.27 -1.33 12.33
CA ASP A 191 -6.60 -0.74 11.03
C ASP A 191 -7.28 0.62 11.23
N HIS A 192 -6.52 1.56 11.77
CA HIS A 192 -6.96 2.93 12.04
C HIS A 192 -6.56 3.88 10.90
N PRO A 193 -7.14 5.09 10.82
CA PRO A 193 -6.68 6.12 9.92
C PRO A 193 -5.19 6.34 10.08
N LEU A 194 -4.51 6.55 8.95
CA LEU A 194 -3.11 6.92 9.00
C LEU A 194 -2.98 8.34 9.56
N THR A 195 -3.96 9.22 9.34
CA THR A 195 -4.01 10.55 9.96
C THR A 195 -3.87 10.45 11.48
N GLY A 196 -2.78 11.00 12.03
CA GLY A 196 -2.48 10.99 13.46
C GLY A 196 -1.41 9.98 13.91
N VAL A 197 -0.92 9.09 13.04
CA VAL A 197 0.25 8.25 13.39
C VAL A 197 1.45 9.12 13.71
N THR A 198 2.01 8.92 14.89
CA THR A 198 3.15 9.67 15.40
C THR A 198 4.48 9.04 14.98
N ARG A 199 5.56 9.85 15.00
CA ARG A 199 6.93 9.33 14.83
C ARG A 199 7.29 8.26 15.86
N ARG A 200 6.79 8.40 17.10
CA ARG A 200 7.02 7.43 18.17
C ARG A 200 6.42 6.07 17.82
N GLN A 201 5.16 6.02 17.39
CA GLN A 201 4.50 4.79 16.95
C GLN A 201 5.24 4.15 15.77
N ALA A 202 5.64 4.95 14.77
CA ALA A 202 6.38 4.44 13.61
C ALA A 202 7.73 3.80 13.99
N VAL A 203 8.46 4.37 14.96
CA VAL A 203 9.73 3.82 15.45
C VAL A 203 9.51 2.56 16.29
N GLN A 204 8.54 2.57 17.21
CA GLN A 204 8.21 1.39 18.02
C GLN A 204 7.80 0.20 17.13
N TRP A 205 6.93 0.44 16.16
CA TRP A 205 6.55 -0.57 15.17
C TRP A 205 7.75 -1.07 14.35
N LEU A 206 8.67 -0.17 13.95
CA LEU A 206 9.89 -0.54 13.25
C LEU A 206 10.76 -1.50 14.09
N ASP A 207 10.91 -1.23 15.38
CA ASP A 207 11.69 -2.07 16.28
C ASP A 207 11.05 -3.46 16.43
N THR A 208 9.71 -3.55 16.51
CA THR A 208 8.98 -4.82 16.53
C THR A 208 9.12 -5.59 15.22
N VAL A 209 8.83 -4.97 14.07
CA VAL A 209 8.84 -5.66 12.76
C VAL A 209 10.24 -6.09 12.33
N ALA A 210 11.28 -5.47 12.88
CA ALA A 210 12.67 -5.86 12.63
C ALA A 210 13.06 -7.18 13.29
N GLN A 211 12.37 -7.59 14.36
CA GLN A 211 12.65 -8.84 15.06
C GLN A 211 12.36 -10.02 14.13
N GLY A 212 13.37 -10.87 13.92
CA GLY A 212 13.24 -12.06 13.07
C GLY A 212 13.15 -11.81 11.57
N LYS A 213 13.31 -10.56 11.08
CA LYS A 213 13.23 -10.25 9.64
C LYS A 213 14.54 -9.78 9.04
N ALA A 214 14.70 -10.07 7.74
CA ALA A 214 15.82 -9.57 6.96
C ALA A 214 15.67 -8.05 6.71
N ARG A 215 16.79 -7.32 6.74
CA ARG A 215 16.85 -5.85 6.55
C ARG A 215 16.03 -5.34 5.36
N ASP A 216 16.10 -6.01 4.21
CA ASP A 216 15.34 -5.61 3.01
C ASP A 216 13.83 -5.75 3.18
N THR A 217 13.38 -6.72 3.97
CA THR A 217 11.98 -6.93 4.30
C THR A 217 11.47 -5.82 5.22
N VAL A 218 12.27 -5.45 6.22
CA VAL A 218 12.00 -4.31 7.12
C VAL A 218 11.93 -3.00 6.31
N LYS A 219 12.93 -2.74 5.46
CA LYS A 219 12.97 -1.56 4.59
C LYS A 219 11.75 -1.49 3.66
N ARG A 220 11.32 -2.62 3.10
CA ARG A 220 10.10 -2.71 2.29
C ARG A 220 8.87 -2.30 3.10
N HIS A 221 8.71 -2.83 4.32
CA HIS A 221 7.57 -2.48 5.17
C HIS A 221 7.50 -0.97 5.45
N VAL A 222 8.63 -0.36 5.85
CA VAL A 222 8.72 1.09 6.07
C VAL A 222 8.39 1.88 4.81
N THR A 223 8.87 1.42 3.65
CA THR A 223 8.63 2.09 2.36
C THR A 223 7.14 2.10 2.03
N VAL A 224 6.45 0.97 2.21
CA VAL A 224 5.01 0.90 1.97
C VAL A 224 4.27 1.85 2.90
N MET A 225 4.56 1.83 4.21
CA MET A 225 3.87 2.70 5.15
C MET A 225 4.13 4.18 4.88
N SER A 226 5.36 4.55 4.47
CA SER A 226 5.67 5.91 4.02
C SER A 226 4.81 6.31 2.82
N HIS A 227 4.67 5.45 1.82
CA HIS A 227 3.84 5.74 0.64
C HIS A 227 2.36 5.88 0.99
N LEU A 228 1.84 5.01 1.86
CA LEU A 228 0.43 5.06 2.25
C LEU A 228 0.13 6.31 3.09
N TRP A 229 1.07 6.74 3.94
CA TRP A 229 0.95 8.02 4.65
C TRP A 229 0.90 9.20 3.66
N ASP A 230 1.86 9.26 2.73
CA ASP A 230 1.88 10.34 1.73
C ASP A 230 0.60 10.32 0.87
N TRP A 231 0.04 9.14 0.59
CA TRP A 231 -1.23 8.99 -0.12
C TRP A 231 -2.44 9.46 0.69
N ALA A 232 -2.47 9.18 2.00
CA ALA A 232 -3.54 9.61 2.90
C ALA A 232 -3.62 11.15 3.02
N HIS A 233 -2.47 11.82 3.01
CA HIS A 233 -2.37 13.27 3.14
C HIS A 233 -2.27 14.02 1.80
N ARG A 234 -2.46 13.34 0.66
CA ARG A 234 -2.19 13.91 -0.69
C ARG A 234 -3.07 15.09 -1.09
N LEU A 235 -4.23 15.25 -0.45
CA LEU A 235 -5.22 16.29 -0.75
C LEU A 235 -5.13 17.47 0.22
N GLU A 236 -4.25 17.41 1.22
CA GLU A 236 -4.06 18.48 2.19
C GLU A 236 -3.12 19.54 1.63
N GLU A 237 -3.46 20.83 1.76
CA GLU A 237 -2.61 21.94 1.32
C GLU A 237 -1.29 22.00 2.12
N ASN A 238 -1.36 21.70 3.42
CA ASN A 238 -0.23 21.72 4.35
C ASN A 238 -0.14 20.38 5.10
N PRO A 239 0.31 19.30 4.45
CA PRO A 239 0.33 17.98 5.05
C PRO A 239 1.36 17.91 6.20
N PRO A 240 1.08 17.17 7.28
CA PRO A 240 2.02 16.94 8.35
C PRO A 240 3.26 16.15 7.88
N SER A 241 4.36 16.32 8.61
CA SER A 241 5.61 15.59 8.30
C SER A 241 5.40 14.08 8.43
N ASN A 242 5.75 13.35 7.37
CA ASN A 242 5.62 11.89 7.32
C ASN A 242 6.45 11.19 8.42
N PRO A 243 5.82 10.44 9.36
CA PRO A 243 6.47 9.81 10.49
C PRO A 243 7.36 8.62 10.07
N PHE A 244 7.22 8.11 8.85
CA PHE A 244 8.06 7.04 8.29
C PHE A 244 9.24 7.57 7.48
N ARG A 245 9.27 8.88 7.16
CA ARG A 245 10.35 9.48 6.36
C ARG A 245 11.71 9.29 7.04
N GLY A 246 12.71 8.85 6.28
CA GLY A 246 14.06 8.56 6.78
C GLY A 246 14.19 7.25 7.58
N LEU A 247 13.10 6.58 7.98
CA LEU A 247 13.19 5.29 8.66
C LEU A 247 13.72 4.17 7.74
N GLN A 248 13.70 4.36 6.42
CA GLN A 248 14.28 3.40 5.48
C GLN A 248 15.79 3.17 5.71
N GLN A 249 16.52 4.23 6.08
CA GLN A 249 17.95 4.13 6.39
C GLN A 249 18.17 3.40 7.72
N ALA A 250 17.33 3.72 8.70
CA ALA A 250 17.36 3.10 10.02
C ALA A 250 16.94 1.62 9.97
N ALA A 251 16.00 1.26 9.11
CA ALA A 251 15.60 -0.11 8.80
C ALA A 251 16.73 -0.91 8.15
N GLY A 252 17.58 -0.27 7.33
CA GLY A 252 18.76 -0.91 6.75
C GLY A 252 19.80 -1.38 7.77
N LYS A 253 19.72 -0.89 9.02
CA LYS A 253 20.57 -1.31 10.14
C LYS A 253 19.86 -2.29 11.09
N ARG A 254 18.54 -2.45 10.96
CA ARG A 254 17.69 -3.26 11.86
C ARG A 254 17.27 -4.56 11.17
N GLY A 255 17.28 -5.65 11.93
CA GLY A 255 17.09 -6.99 11.39
C GLY A 255 18.40 -7.63 10.90
N HIS A 256 18.31 -8.90 10.52
CA HIS A 256 19.48 -9.66 10.09
C HIS A 256 19.84 -9.37 8.63
N ALA A 257 21.12 -9.53 8.28
CA ALA A 257 21.54 -9.50 6.89
C ALA A 257 20.85 -10.67 6.15
N ALA A 258 20.27 -10.41 4.98
CA ALA A 258 19.77 -11.49 4.14
C ALA A 258 20.94 -12.39 3.76
N ARG A 259 20.77 -13.71 3.88
CA ARG A 259 21.73 -14.65 3.31
C ARG A 259 21.71 -14.51 1.80
N GLY A 260 22.88 -14.28 1.21
CA GLY A 260 23.02 -14.24 -0.24
C GLY A 260 22.79 -15.62 -0.84
N TYR A 261 22.37 -15.68 -2.11
CA TYR A 261 22.34 -16.96 -2.82
C TYR A 261 23.75 -17.56 -2.91
N GLU A 262 23.88 -18.86 -2.68
CA GLU A 262 25.16 -19.55 -2.78
C GLU A 262 25.35 -20.17 -4.16
N VAL A 263 26.61 -20.32 -4.58
CA VAL A 263 27.00 -20.97 -5.85
C VAL A 263 26.99 -22.49 -5.63
N PHE A 264 26.42 -23.25 -6.55
CA PHE A 264 26.46 -24.71 -6.48
C PHE A 264 27.87 -25.25 -6.73
N THR A 265 28.27 -26.28 -6.00
CA THR A 265 29.47 -27.06 -6.32
C THR A 265 29.21 -28.02 -7.50
N GLY A 266 30.27 -28.59 -8.08
CA GLY A 266 30.14 -29.59 -9.14
C GLY A 266 29.29 -30.79 -8.71
N ASP A 267 29.58 -31.37 -7.54
CA ASP A 267 28.84 -32.51 -7.00
C ASP A 267 27.37 -32.18 -6.70
N GLU A 268 27.08 -30.95 -6.24
CA GLU A 268 25.72 -30.49 -6.03
C GLU A 268 24.97 -30.34 -7.36
N LEU A 269 25.62 -29.78 -8.39
CA LEU A 269 25.04 -29.68 -9.73
C LEU A 269 24.76 -31.08 -10.30
N GLN A 270 25.72 -32.01 -10.22
CA GLN A 270 25.52 -33.37 -10.70
C GLN A 270 24.33 -34.06 -10.02
N ARG A 271 24.24 -34.01 -8.69
CA ARG A 271 23.08 -34.56 -7.96
C ARG A 271 21.77 -33.86 -8.33
N LEU A 272 21.79 -32.54 -8.47
CA LEU A 272 20.61 -31.77 -8.86
C LEU A 272 20.12 -32.14 -10.25
N PHE A 273 21.02 -32.16 -11.25
CA PHE A 273 20.65 -32.42 -12.64
C PHE A 273 20.26 -33.88 -12.88
N ALA A 274 20.91 -34.83 -12.21
CA ALA A 274 20.46 -36.24 -12.22
C ALA A 274 19.02 -36.37 -11.68
N ALA A 275 18.68 -35.67 -10.59
CA ALA A 275 17.33 -35.73 -10.04
C ALA A 275 16.30 -34.96 -10.89
N LEU A 276 16.74 -33.97 -11.67
CA LEU A 276 15.89 -33.19 -12.57
C LEU A 276 15.44 -33.99 -13.79
N GLU A 277 16.10 -35.09 -14.16
CA GLU A 277 15.67 -35.96 -15.27
C GLU A 277 14.21 -36.43 -15.13
N ALA A 278 13.72 -36.59 -13.90
CA ALA A 278 12.33 -36.94 -13.60
C ALA A 278 11.32 -35.79 -13.83
N ASP A 279 11.77 -34.56 -14.07
CA ASP A 279 10.93 -33.39 -14.39
C ASP A 279 11.52 -32.66 -15.62
N PRO A 280 11.23 -33.13 -16.85
CA PRO A 280 11.81 -32.58 -18.08
C PRO A 280 11.61 -31.06 -18.25
N ALA A 281 10.47 -30.54 -17.79
CA ALA A 281 10.18 -29.11 -17.86
C ALA A 281 11.11 -28.30 -16.93
N LEU A 282 11.30 -28.75 -15.70
CA LEU A 282 12.20 -28.08 -14.76
C LEU A 282 13.67 -28.29 -15.16
N HIS A 283 14.01 -29.46 -15.69
CA HIS A 283 15.34 -29.78 -16.21
C HIS A 283 15.75 -28.81 -17.33
N ALA A 284 14.93 -28.66 -18.37
CA ALA A 284 15.20 -27.76 -19.49
C ALA A 284 15.41 -26.32 -19.02
N VAL A 285 14.56 -25.82 -18.13
CA VAL A 285 14.64 -24.46 -17.60
C VAL A 285 15.86 -24.27 -16.69
N ALA A 286 16.25 -25.29 -15.93
CA ALA A 286 17.46 -25.27 -15.12
C ALA A 286 18.73 -25.24 -16.00
N LEU A 287 18.79 -26.04 -17.08
CA LEU A 287 19.88 -26.01 -18.05
C LEU A 287 20.02 -24.62 -18.68
N VAL A 288 18.91 -24.05 -19.18
CA VAL A 288 18.92 -22.71 -19.77
C VAL A 288 19.44 -21.69 -18.77
N SER A 289 18.91 -21.65 -17.53
CA SER A 289 19.38 -20.73 -16.48
C SER A 289 20.88 -20.89 -16.17
N LEU A 290 21.38 -22.13 -16.11
CA LEU A 290 22.78 -22.44 -15.79
C LEU A 290 23.75 -22.00 -16.89
N TYR A 291 23.39 -22.16 -18.17
CA TYR A 291 24.28 -21.88 -19.31
C TYR A 291 24.05 -20.52 -19.99
N SER A 292 23.05 -19.75 -19.57
CA SER A 292 22.77 -18.41 -20.13
C SER A 292 22.57 -17.33 -19.06
N GLY A 293 22.46 -17.72 -17.79
CA GLY A 293 22.15 -16.82 -16.69
C GLY A 293 20.74 -16.25 -16.73
N LEU A 294 19.83 -16.73 -17.59
CA LEU A 294 18.47 -16.22 -17.65
C LEU A 294 17.70 -16.47 -16.34
N ARG A 295 16.83 -15.53 -15.96
CA ARG A 295 15.92 -15.72 -14.82
C ARG A 295 14.87 -16.77 -15.19
N LEU A 296 14.25 -17.42 -14.20
CA LEU A 296 13.24 -18.46 -14.41
C LEU A 296 12.14 -18.05 -15.41
N ASN A 297 11.57 -16.86 -15.23
CA ASN A 297 10.53 -16.37 -16.13
C ASN A 297 11.09 -16.03 -17.52
N GLU A 298 12.33 -15.53 -17.58
CA GLU A 298 13.01 -15.23 -18.84
C GLU A 298 13.29 -16.52 -19.64
N CYS A 299 13.64 -17.63 -18.96
CA CYS A 299 13.82 -18.92 -19.61
C CYS A 299 12.55 -19.40 -20.34
N LEU A 300 11.37 -19.09 -19.78
CA LEU A 300 10.08 -19.49 -20.35
C LEU A 300 9.62 -18.58 -21.49
N THR A 301 9.96 -17.29 -21.43
CA THR A 301 9.46 -16.29 -22.38
C THR A 301 10.46 -15.91 -23.47
N ALA A 302 11.74 -16.28 -23.33
CA ALA A 302 12.75 -15.97 -24.31
C ALA A 302 12.48 -16.70 -25.63
N LYS A 303 12.61 -15.97 -26.73
CA LYS A 303 12.48 -16.54 -28.09
C LYS A 303 13.86 -16.85 -28.63
N ARG A 304 13.98 -17.88 -29.47
CA ARG A 304 15.23 -18.14 -30.21
C ARG A 304 15.15 -17.49 -31.58
N HIS A 305 16.20 -16.78 -31.96
CA HIS A 305 16.35 -16.15 -33.27
C HIS A 305 17.82 -15.98 -33.63
N THR A 306 18.12 -15.84 -34.91
CA THR A 306 19.50 -15.66 -35.39
C THR A 306 19.83 -14.18 -35.54
N VAL A 307 20.89 -13.72 -34.88
CA VAL A 307 21.40 -12.34 -34.94
C VAL A 307 22.84 -12.38 -35.42
N GLY A 308 23.12 -11.78 -36.58
CA GLY A 308 24.49 -11.76 -37.13
C GLY A 308 25.09 -13.15 -37.32
N GLY A 309 24.27 -14.14 -37.67
CA GLY A 309 24.69 -15.54 -37.84
C GLY A 309 24.81 -16.34 -36.54
N VAL A 310 24.50 -15.76 -35.38
CA VAL A 310 24.53 -16.43 -34.07
C VAL A 310 23.11 -16.66 -33.55
N GLU A 311 22.81 -17.90 -33.16
CA GLU A 311 21.55 -18.21 -32.47
C GLU A 311 21.55 -17.58 -31.07
N CYS A 312 20.53 -16.79 -30.77
CA CYS A 312 20.39 -16.04 -29.54
C CYS A 312 18.99 -16.22 -28.92
N PHE A 313 18.95 -16.24 -27.60
CA PHE A 313 17.75 -15.90 -26.84
C PHE A 313 17.47 -14.40 -26.95
N ASP A 314 16.34 -14.03 -27.55
CA ASP A 314 15.78 -12.68 -27.51
C ASP A 314 14.93 -12.50 -26.25
N LEU A 315 15.21 -11.43 -25.52
CA LEU A 315 14.37 -10.97 -24.43
C LEU A 315 13.73 -9.66 -24.84
N GLU A 316 12.52 -9.72 -25.40
CA GLU A 316 11.84 -8.54 -25.95
C GLU A 316 11.25 -7.60 -24.85
N GLY A 317 11.30 -7.99 -23.56
CA GLY A 317 10.63 -7.23 -22.50
C GLY A 317 11.06 -7.48 -21.06
N GLY A 318 10.64 -6.55 -20.18
CA GLY A 318 10.76 -6.63 -18.72
C GLY A 318 10.55 -5.27 -18.06
N LYS A 319 10.67 -5.19 -16.72
CA LYS A 319 10.37 -3.97 -15.94
C LYS A 319 11.32 -2.79 -16.20
N THR A 320 12.46 -3.03 -16.85
CA THR A 320 13.51 -2.03 -17.06
C THR A 320 13.99 -2.06 -18.51
N VAL A 321 14.53 -0.95 -19.02
CA VAL A 321 15.12 -0.87 -20.37
C VAL A 321 16.17 -1.97 -20.60
N ASN A 322 16.99 -2.26 -19.57
CA ASN A 322 18.03 -3.31 -19.62
C ASN A 322 17.50 -4.75 -19.58
N ALA A 323 16.18 -4.93 -19.42
CA ALA A 323 15.61 -6.27 -19.54
C ALA A 323 15.65 -6.74 -20.99
N ARG A 324 15.61 -5.79 -21.95
CA ARG A 324 15.80 -6.07 -23.37
C ARG A 324 17.25 -6.36 -23.69
N ARG A 325 17.53 -7.56 -24.17
CA ARG A 325 18.87 -8.01 -24.53
C ARG A 325 18.81 -9.28 -25.37
N ILE A 326 19.91 -9.55 -26.04
CA ILE A 326 20.18 -10.84 -26.67
C ILE A 326 21.20 -11.61 -25.82
N VAL A 327 21.04 -12.93 -25.74
CA VAL A 327 21.99 -13.83 -25.07
C VAL A 327 22.28 -15.00 -26.01
N PRO A 328 23.51 -15.19 -26.50
CA PRO A 328 23.86 -16.31 -27.37
C PRO A 328 23.50 -17.65 -26.74
N VAL A 329 23.02 -18.58 -27.57
CA VAL A 329 22.70 -19.95 -27.14
C VAL A 329 24.00 -20.73 -26.99
N HIS A 330 24.25 -21.21 -25.78
CA HIS A 330 25.37 -22.10 -25.51
C HIS A 330 25.20 -23.43 -26.26
N PRO A 331 26.27 -24.07 -26.80
CA PRO A 331 26.15 -25.33 -27.54
C PRO A 331 25.43 -26.45 -26.77
N ARG A 332 25.62 -26.55 -25.45
CA ARG A 332 24.89 -27.51 -24.59
C ARG A 332 23.36 -27.30 -24.57
N LEU A 333 22.88 -26.17 -25.05
CA LEU A 333 21.46 -25.82 -25.13
C LEU A 333 20.88 -25.97 -26.55
N ALA A 334 21.65 -26.42 -27.54
CA ALA A 334 21.20 -26.51 -28.94
C ALA A 334 19.87 -27.27 -29.05
N ASP A 335 19.80 -28.45 -28.43
CA ASP A 335 18.62 -29.33 -28.50
C ASP A 335 17.64 -29.16 -27.33
N VAL A 336 17.89 -28.18 -26.43
CA VAL A 336 17.05 -27.96 -25.25
C VAL A 336 15.81 -27.14 -25.60
N THR A 337 14.64 -27.77 -25.50
CA THR A 337 13.34 -27.12 -25.69
C THR A 337 12.69 -26.80 -24.34
N VAL A 338 12.35 -25.52 -24.13
CA VAL A 338 11.64 -25.08 -22.93
C VAL A 338 10.13 -25.08 -23.21
N PRO A 339 9.30 -25.69 -22.33
CA PRO A 339 7.86 -25.70 -22.52
C PRO A 339 7.24 -24.31 -22.32
N GLN A 340 6.28 -23.96 -23.17
CA GLN A 340 5.65 -22.64 -23.21
C GLN A 340 4.48 -22.51 -22.20
N ASP A 341 3.76 -23.60 -21.93
CA ASP A 341 2.52 -23.58 -21.13
C ASP A 341 2.73 -23.84 -19.64
N VAL A 342 3.93 -23.54 -19.12
CA VAL A 342 4.29 -23.83 -17.73
C VAL A 342 4.45 -22.55 -16.92
N ASN A 343 3.82 -22.52 -15.75
CA ASN A 343 3.88 -21.39 -14.85
C ASN A 343 5.23 -21.33 -14.08
N ALA A 344 5.94 -20.19 -14.17
CA ALA A 344 7.19 -19.95 -13.44
C ALA A 344 7.08 -20.18 -11.92
N LYS A 345 5.98 -19.75 -11.29
CA LYS A 345 5.74 -19.96 -9.86
C LYS A 345 5.65 -21.45 -9.53
N ALA A 346 4.98 -22.24 -10.37
CA ALA A 346 4.87 -23.68 -10.19
C ALA A 346 6.25 -24.37 -10.31
N LEU A 347 7.06 -23.98 -11.30
CA LEU A 347 8.45 -24.45 -11.43
C LEU A 347 9.32 -24.07 -10.22
N SER A 348 9.21 -22.84 -9.74
CA SER A 348 9.97 -22.39 -8.56
C SER A 348 9.62 -23.19 -7.31
N VAL A 349 8.34 -23.55 -7.13
CA VAL A 349 7.89 -24.40 -6.01
C VAL A 349 8.42 -25.83 -6.16
N ARG A 350 8.36 -26.40 -7.37
CA ARG A 350 8.92 -27.73 -7.66
C ARG A 350 10.42 -27.79 -7.38
N PHE A 351 11.19 -26.80 -7.85
CA PHE A 351 12.62 -26.69 -7.56
C PHE A 351 12.89 -26.62 -6.04
N SER A 352 12.10 -25.82 -5.33
CA SER A 352 12.25 -25.69 -3.87
C SER A 352 11.94 -27.00 -3.13
N ARG A 353 10.96 -27.78 -3.61
CA ARG A 353 10.65 -29.11 -3.06
C ARG A 353 11.76 -30.11 -3.36
N LEU A 354 12.24 -30.15 -4.60
CA LEU A 354 13.35 -31.00 -5.01
C LEU A 354 14.61 -30.71 -4.17
N GLY A 355 14.92 -29.43 -3.95
CA GLY A 355 16.06 -29.05 -3.11
C GLY A 355 15.94 -29.53 -1.67
N LYS A 356 14.73 -29.60 -1.11
CA LYS A 356 14.50 -30.21 0.22
C LYS A 356 14.71 -31.72 0.19
N THR A 357 14.21 -32.39 -0.84
CA THR A 357 14.39 -33.85 -1.02
C THR A 357 15.88 -34.21 -1.14
N LEU A 358 16.67 -33.39 -1.85
CA LEU A 358 18.11 -33.57 -2.01
C LEU A 358 18.95 -33.06 -0.83
N ALA A 359 18.30 -32.55 0.22
CA ALA A 359 18.94 -31.91 1.37
C ALA A 359 20.01 -30.87 0.95
N LEU A 360 19.69 -30.04 -0.05
CA LEU A 360 20.60 -28.98 -0.49
C LEU A 360 20.85 -27.98 0.65
N PRO A 361 22.09 -27.46 0.78
CA PRO A 361 22.39 -26.43 1.76
C PRO A 361 21.48 -25.21 1.63
N GLU A 362 21.34 -24.47 2.73
CA GLU A 362 20.55 -23.25 2.73
C GLU A 362 21.15 -22.21 1.76
N GLY A 363 20.30 -21.40 1.12
CA GLY A 363 20.74 -20.40 0.13
C GLY A 363 20.89 -20.94 -1.30
N LYS A 364 20.78 -22.26 -1.51
CA LYS A 364 20.70 -22.89 -2.84
C LYS A 364 19.27 -22.80 -3.37
N THR A 365 19.05 -21.93 -4.34
CA THR A 365 17.72 -21.72 -4.96
C THR A 365 17.83 -21.80 -6.48
N PHE A 366 16.72 -21.69 -7.20
CA PHE A 366 16.78 -21.61 -8.66
C PHE A 366 17.68 -20.45 -9.13
N HIS A 367 17.69 -19.32 -8.39
CA HIS A 367 18.53 -18.18 -8.72
C HIS A 367 20.04 -18.45 -8.54
N SER A 368 20.40 -19.49 -7.78
CA SER A 368 21.78 -19.93 -7.63
C SER A 368 22.38 -20.45 -8.95
N LEU A 369 21.57 -21.00 -9.86
CA LEU A 369 22.03 -21.43 -11.19
C LEU A 369 22.58 -20.24 -12.01
N ARG A 370 21.85 -19.11 -11.98
CA ARG A 370 22.31 -17.85 -12.57
C ARG A 370 23.58 -17.31 -11.89
N LYS A 371 23.74 -17.52 -10.58
CA LYS A 371 25.00 -17.21 -9.90
C LYS A 371 26.14 -18.10 -10.37
N CYS A 372 25.90 -19.39 -10.62
CA CYS A 372 26.90 -20.27 -11.22
C CYS A 372 27.36 -19.74 -12.58
N PHE A 373 26.43 -19.35 -13.45
CA PHE A 373 26.74 -18.71 -14.74
C PHE A 373 27.62 -17.46 -14.57
N THR A 374 27.19 -16.54 -13.68
CA THR A 374 27.94 -15.29 -13.40
C THR A 374 29.35 -15.59 -12.90
N THR A 375 29.47 -16.55 -11.98
CA THR A 375 30.75 -16.95 -11.38
C THR A 375 31.65 -17.63 -12.41
N ALA A 376 31.09 -18.42 -13.33
CA ALA A 376 31.85 -19.06 -14.40
C ALA A 376 32.39 -18.06 -15.41
N LEU A 377 31.61 -17.04 -15.78
CA LEU A 377 32.08 -15.92 -16.61
C LEU A 377 33.22 -15.16 -15.94
N GLU A 378 33.09 -14.82 -14.66
CA GLU A 378 34.14 -14.14 -13.91
C GLU A 378 35.42 -14.97 -13.86
N ARG A 379 35.30 -16.28 -13.59
CA ARG A 379 36.43 -17.21 -13.56
C ARG A 379 37.07 -17.46 -14.92
N SER A 380 36.35 -17.27 -16.02
CA SER A 380 36.91 -17.33 -17.38
C SER A 380 37.59 -16.02 -17.82
N GLY A 381 37.57 -14.98 -16.97
CA GLY A 381 38.15 -13.68 -17.27
C GLY A 381 37.26 -12.76 -18.11
N CYS A 382 35.94 -13.03 -18.16
CA CYS A 382 34.99 -12.21 -18.90
C CYS A 382 34.98 -10.77 -18.39
N PRO A 383 35.17 -9.77 -19.27
CA PRO A 383 35.03 -8.37 -18.92
C PRO A 383 33.67 -8.07 -18.27
N GLU A 384 33.68 -7.28 -17.20
CA GLU A 384 32.47 -7.00 -16.41
C GLU A 384 31.37 -6.34 -17.27
N ASP A 385 31.73 -5.48 -18.22
CA ASP A 385 30.77 -4.82 -19.11
C ASP A 385 30.05 -5.81 -20.04
N ILE A 386 30.71 -6.90 -20.45
CA ILE A 386 30.12 -8.01 -21.19
C ILE A 386 29.23 -8.84 -20.27
N ALA A 387 29.74 -9.27 -19.11
CA ALA A 387 28.98 -10.07 -18.14
C ALA A 387 27.69 -9.37 -17.69
N VAL A 388 27.77 -8.06 -17.40
CA VAL A 388 26.62 -7.22 -17.03
C VAL A 388 25.57 -7.18 -18.13
N ARG A 389 25.98 -7.13 -19.41
CA ARG A 389 25.07 -7.16 -20.56
C ARG A 389 24.38 -8.51 -20.71
N LEU A 390 25.11 -9.62 -20.66
CA LEU A 390 24.55 -10.98 -20.71
C LEU A 390 23.50 -11.19 -19.60
N LEU A 391 23.79 -10.66 -18.40
CA LEU A 391 22.91 -10.75 -17.26
C LEU A 391 21.75 -9.73 -17.31
N GLY A 392 21.77 -8.71 -18.17
CA GLY A 392 20.77 -7.64 -18.18
C GLY A 392 20.80 -6.79 -16.91
N HIS A 393 21.98 -6.63 -16.33
CA HIS A 393 22.21 -5.68 -15.24
C HIS A 393 22.45 -4.29 -15.81
N ARG A 394 22.21 -3.25 -15.00
CA ARG A 394 22.48 -1.87 -15.43
C ARG A 394 24.00 -1.66 -15.46
N PRO A 395 24.59 -1.21 -16.59
CA PRO A 395 26.02 -0.89 -16.61
C PRO A 395 26.36 0.14 -15.53
N VAL A 396 27.50 -0.07 -14.87
CA VAL A 396 27.97 0.82 -13.80
C VAL A 396 28.37 2.18 -14.37
N SER A 397 29.08 2.19 -15.50
CA SER A 397 29.54 3.42 -16.15
C SER A 397 28.39 4.23 -16.76
N LEU A 398 28.42 5.56 -16.65
CA LEU A 398 27.44 6.43 -17.30
C LEU A 398 27.57 6.36 -18.84
N SER A 399 28.79 6.34 -19.34
CA SER A 399 29.06 6.32 -20.78
C SER A 399 28.48 5.09 -21.47
N TYR A 400 28.66 3.88 -20.90
CA TYR A 400 28.07 2.67 -21.48
C TYR A 400 26.56 2.57 -21.30
N ARG A 401 25.97 3.32 -20.35
CA ARG A 401 24.51 3.41 -20.20
C ARG A 401 23.86 4.27 -21.28
N VAL A 402 24.53 5.34 -21.72
CA VAL A 402 23.92 6.37 -22.56
C VAL A 402 24.36 6.26 -24.03
N TYR A 403 25.63 5.91 -24.28
CA TYR A 403 26.24 6.05 -25.61
C TYR A 403 26.61 4.73 -26.29
N SER A 404 26.54 3.59 -25.59
CA SER A 404 26.98 2.31 -26.14
C SER A 404 25.82 1.49 -26.69
N ALA A 405 25.86 1.17 -27.98
CA ALA A 405 24.97 0.18 -28.61
C ALA A 405 25.19 -1.24 -28.07
N GLY A 406 26.38 -1.50 -27.52
CA GLY A 406 26.74 -2.78 -26.90
C GLY A 406 27.63 -3.63 -27.79
N HIS A 407 27.91 -4.84 -27.31
CA HIS A 407 28.69 -5.83 -28.04
C HIS A 407 27.81 -6.60 -29.01
N ASP A 408 28.38 -7.01 -30.15
CA ASP A 408 27.67 -7.84 -31.11
C ASP A 408 27.47 -9.28 -30.61
N ALA A 409 26.59 -10.02 -31.27
CA ALA A 409 26.26 -11.38 -30.87
C ALA A 409 27.46 -12.35 -30.93
N ALA A 410 28.42 -12.11 -31.84
CA ALA A 410 29.58 -12.97 -32.02
C ALA A 410 30.58 -12.79 -30.87
N ASP A 411 30.80 -11.57 -30.41
CA ASP A 411 31.65 -11.29 -29.25
C ASP A 411 31.04 -11.84 -27.95
N LEU A 412 29.73 -11.64 -27.76
CA LEU A 412 29.00 -12.24 -26.63
C LEU A 412 29.10 -13.77 -26.63
N LYS A 413 29.03 -14.40 -27.82
CA LYS A 413 29.04 -15.88 -27.97
C LYS A 413 30.34 -16.47 -27.46
N ARG A 414 31.48 -15.84 -27.76
CA ARG A 414 32.80 -16.30 -27.32
C ARG A 414 32.85 -16.50 -25.81
N TRP A 415 32.27 -15.58 -25.05
CA TRP A 415 32.24 -15.66 -23.59
C TRP A 415 31.25 -16.69 -23.06
N VAL A 416 30.06 -16.78 -23.67
CA VAL A 416 29.08 -17.82 -23.31
C VAL A 416 29.69 -19.21 -23.48
N GLU A 417 30.41 -19.48 -24.58
CA GLU A 417 31.05 -20.78 -24.85
C GLU A 417 32.18 -21.16 -23.88
N THR A 418 32.69 -20.22 -23.08
CA THR A 418 33.71 -20.54 -22.06
C THR A 418 33.15 -21.22 -20.82
N VAL A 419 31.82 -21.17 -20.59
CA VAL A 419 31.23 -21.71 -19.37
C VAL A 419 30.97 -23.22 -19.46
N ALA A 420 31.40 -23.97 -18.45
CA ALA A 420 31.21 -25.43 -18.39
C ALA A 420 30.87 -25.88 -16.96
N PHE A 421 29.92 -26.82 -16.83
CA PHE A 421 29.38 -27.20 -15.52
C PHE A 421 29.35 -28.70 -15.21
N GLY A 422 29.93 -29.56 -16.06
CA GLY A 422 30.08 -30.99 -15.76
C GLY A 422 28.76 -31.77 -15.55
N VAL A 423 27.65 -31.20 -16.05
CA VAL A 423 26.28 -31.77 -16.05
C VAL A 423 25.77 -31.99 -17.46
#